data_AF-A0A957K6T1-F1
#
_entry.id   AF-A0A957K6T1-F1
#
_cell.length_a   1.000
_cell.length_b   1.000
_cell.length_c   1.000
_cell.angle_alpha   90.00
_cell.angle_beta   90.00
_cell.angle_gamma   90.00
#
_symmetry.space_group_name_H-M   'P 1'
#
loop_
_entity.id
_entity.type
_entity.pdbx_description
1 polymer ?
#
loop_
_entity_poly.entity_id
_entity_poly.type
_entity_poly.pdbx_seq_one_letter_code
_entity_poly.pdbx_strand_id
1 'polypeptide(L)'
;MARRKNWLYPGGLLTALFAAMLMAVPALAHAAKLHRAEPADRAILALPPQEVALWFEEELLSETSNIKVYDAAGQRVDAGGGGLDLDDPDHLSLRVALPSLADGVYTVDWTVKLVDGDISTGQLQFAVGADLTAAVWADGVTAETEAAASISPLLVGGGVLVLGLLAASGYVLWRRAATSS
;
A
#
# COMPACT_ATOMS: atom_id res chain seq x y z
N MET A 1 -30.11 -51.31 -23.69
CA MET A 1 -29.96 -49.84 -23.67
C MET A 1 -29.91 -49.37 -22.21
N ALA A 2 -28.76 -48.94 -21.69
CA ALA A 2 -28.62 -48.49 -20.31
C ALA A 2 -28.39 -46.97 -20.26
N ARG A 3 -29.30 -46.23 -19.61
CA ARG A 3 -29.19 -44.77 -19.42
C ARG A 3 -28.14 -44.48 -18.35
N ARG A 4 -27.09 -43.74 -18.72
CA ARG A 4 -26.04 -43.26 -17.82
C ARG A 4 -26.62 -42.15 -16.96
N LYS A 5 -26.90 -42.45 -15.70
CA LYS A 5 -27.44 -41.49 -14.72
C LYS A 5 -26.25 -40.70 -14.17
N ASN A 6 -25.94 -39.57 -14.82
CA ASN A 6 -24.87 -38.67 -14.40
C ASN A 6 -25.31 -37.97 -13.11
N TRP A 7 -24.97 -38.58 -11.98
CA TRP A 7 -25.18 -38.01 -10.65
C TRP A 7 -24.26 -36.78 -10.54
N LEU A 8 -24.81 -35.56 -10.59
CA LEU A 8 -24.08 -34.36 -10.23
C LEU A 8 -23.71 -34.48 -8.75
N TYR A 9 -22.47 -34.87 -8.47
CA TYR A 9 -21.98 -35.08 -7.12
C TYR A 9 -21.92 -33.73 -6.38
N PRO A 10 -22.70 -33.51 -5.30
CA PRO A 10 -22.66 -32.27 -4.53
C PRO A 10 -21.28 -31.98 -3.93
N GLY A 11 -20.45 -33.02 -3.77
CA GLY A 11 -19.06 -32.89 -3.33
C GLY A 11 -18.19 -32.10 -4.31
N GLY A 12 -18.41 -32.23 -5.61
CA GLY A 12 -17.62 -31.48 -6.61
C GLY A 12 -17.86 -29.97 -6.54
N LEU A 13 -19.10 -29.56 -6.25
CA LEU A 13 -19.45 -28.16 -6.06
C LEU A 13 -18.80 -27.58 -4.79
N LEU A 14 -18.82 -28.33 -3.69
CA LEU A 14 -18.19 -27.90 -2.43
C LEU A 14 -16.67 -27.78 -2.56
N THR A 15 -16.02 -28.71 -3.27
CA THR A 15 -14.56 -28.63 -3.52
C THR A 15 -14.22 -27.45 -4.42
N ALA A 16 -15.03 -27.18 -5.46
CA ALA A 16 -14.83 -26.04 -6.34
C ALA A 16 -15.03 -24.70 -5.60
N LEU A 17 -16.04 -24.59 -4.73
CA LEU A 17 -16.28 -23.41 -3.91
C LEU A 17 -15.14 -23.19 -2.90
N PHE A 18 -14.64 -24.27 -2.28
CA PHE A 18 -13.51 -24.19 -1.35
C PHE A 18 -12.23 -23.74 -2.07
N ALA A 19 -11.93 -24.30 -3.25
CA ALA A 19 -10.78 -23.90 -4.06
C ALA A 19 -10.88 -22.44 -4.54
N ALA A 20 -12.08 -21.97 -4.91
CA ALA A 20 -12.31 -20.58 -5.29
C ALA A 20 -12.07 -19.60 -4.11
N MET A 21 -12.43 -20.00 -2.89
CA MET A 21 -12.19 -19.20 -1.68
C MET A 21 -10.70 -19.09 -1.34
N LEU A 22 -9.89 -20.12 -1.65
CA LEU A 22 -8.42 -20.04 -1.52
C LEU A 22 -7.75 -19.16 -2.59
N MET A 23 -8.45 -18.85 -3.69
CA MET A 23 -7.96 -17.96 -4.75
C MET A 23 -8.44 -16.51 -4.62
N ALA A 24 -9.03 -16.14 -3.47
CA ALA A 24 -9.34 -14.75 -3.17
C ALA A 24 -8.04 -13.94 -3.07
N VAL A 25 -7.66 -13.29 -4.17
CA VAL A 25 -6.53 -12.36 -4.21
C VAL A 25 -6.95 -11.11 -3.42
N PRO A 26 -6.13 -10.61 -2.47
CA PRO A 26 -6.43 -9.35 -1.80
C PRO A 26 -6.57 -8.25 -2.86
N ALA A 27 -7.68 -7.50 -2.80
CA ALA A 27 -7.81 -6.30 -3.59
C ALA A 27 -6.71 -5.33 -3.17
N LEU A 28 -5.88 -4.88 -4.12
CA LEU A 28 -4.95 -3.78 -3.89
C LEU A 28 -5.82 -2.54 -3.61
N ALA A 29 -5.77 -2.02 -2.38
CA ALA A 29 -6.36 -0.73 -2.04
C ALA A 29 -5.77 0.35 -2.95
N HIS A 30 -6.59 1.28 -3.42
CA HIS A 30 -6.10 2.37 -4.27
C HIS A 30 -5.29 3.33 -3.39
N ALA A 31 -3.99 3.46 -3.68
CA ALA A 31 -3.18 4.47 -3.01
C ALA A 31 -3.57 5.85 -3.57
N ALA A 32 -3.81 6.82 -2.67
CA ALA A 32 -4.10 8.18 -3.06
C ALA A 32 -2.96 8.74 -3.92
N LYS A 33 -3.32 9.36 -5.04
CA LYS A 33 -2.33 9.93 -5.95
C LYS A 33 -2.00 11.36 -5.56
N LEU A 34 -0.74 11.58 -5.17
CA LEU A 34 -0.20 12.91 -4.96
C LEU A 34 0.01 13.60 -6.33
N HIS A 35 -0.69 14.70 -6.55
CA HIS A 35 -0.62 15.51 -7.76
C HIS A 35 0.54 16.52 -7.72
N ARG A 36 0.69 17.23 -6.59
CA ARG A 36 1.68 18.28 -6.40
C ARG A 36 2.09 18.37 -4.93
N ALA A 37 3.32 18.81 -4.69
CA ALA A 37 3.80 19.20 -3.37
C ALA A 37 4.54 20.53 -3.43
N GLU A 38 4.37 21.34 -2.39
CA GLU A 38 5.15 22.54 -2.12
C GLU A 38 5.61 22.52 -0.66
N PRO A 39 6.91 22.43 -0.38
CA PRO A 39 8.02 22.24 -1.33
C PRO A 39 7.91 20.93 -2.13
N ALA A 40 8.46 20.92 -3.35
CA ALA A 40 8.50 19.72 -4.18
C ALA A 40 9.43 18.66 -3.55
N ASP A 41 9.20 17.38 -3.87
CA ASP A 41 10.08 16.31 -3.41
C ASP A 41 11.52 16.54 -3.90
N ARG A 42 12.46 16.35 -2.98
CA ARG A 42 13.91 16.61 -3.10
C ARG A 42 14.26 18.04 -3.48
N ALA A 43 13.37 19.01 -3.26
CA ALA A 43 13.67 20.43 -3.44
C ALA A 43 14.77 20.88 -2.49
N ILE A 44 15.62 21.80 -2.95
CA ILE A 44 16.61 22.50 -2.15
C ILE A 44 16.26 23.98 -2.18
N LEU A 45 15.92 24.51 -1.01
CA LEU A 45 15.44 25.88 -0.85
C LEU A 45 16.55 26.74 -0.23
N ALA A 46 16.78 27.92 -0.80
CA ALA A 46 17.72 28.88 -0.22
C ALA A 46 17.19 29.50 1.10
N LEU A 47 15.87 29.52 1.28
CA LEU A 47 15.19 30.10 2.44
C LEU A 47 14.13 29.13 2.97
N PRO A 48 13.85 29.12 4.28
CA PRO A 48 12.84 28.26 4.85
C PRO A 48 11.43 28.62 4.32
N PRO A 49 10.62 27.62 3.93
CA PRO A 49 9.23 27.85 3.54
C PRO A 49 8.37 28.14 4.78
N GLN A 50 7.25 28.84 4.58
CA GLN A 50 6.31 29.15 5.68
C GLN A 50 5.29 28.03 5.92
N GLU A 51 5.11 27.14 4.97
CA GLU A 51 4.18 26.02 5.04
C GLU A 51 4.64 24.87 4.15
N VAL A 52 4.05 23.71 4.37
CA VAL A 52 4.01 22.62 3.40
C VAL A 52 2.56 22.41 2.95
N ALA A 53 2.37 22.31 1.64
CA ALA A 53 1.09 22.05 1.01
C ALA A 53 1.21 20.85 0.05
N LEU A 54 0.26 19.92 0.14
CA LEU A 54 0.17 18.73 -0.70
C LEU A 54 -1.18 18.74 -1.40
N TRP A 55 -1.22 18.48 -2.70
CA TRP A 55 -2.44 18.34 -3.50
C TRP A 55 -2.56 16.94 -4.04
N PHE A 56 -3.75 16.37 -3.96
CA PHE A 56 -4.09 15.02 -4.37
C PHE A 56 -5.08 15.06 -5.54
N GLU A 57 -5.20 13.94 -6.27
CA GLU A 57 -6.16 13.81 -7.38
C GLU A 57 -7.57 13.41 -6.90
N GLU A 58 -7.74 13.14 -5.60
CA GLU A 58 -8.93 12.54 -5.02
C GLU A 58 -9.34 13.26 -3.72
N GLU A 59 -10.64 13.34 -3.46
CA GLU A 59 -11.21 14.02 -2.29
C GLU A 59 -10.83 13.33 -0.98
N LEU A 60 -10.46 14.13 0.01
CA LEU A 60 -9.94 13.67 1.29
C LEU A 60 -10.95 13.87 2.43
N LEU A 61 -10.96 12.95 3.39
CA LEU A 61 -11.74 13.03 4.61
C LEU A 61 -10.91 13.59 5.77
N SER A 62 -11.41 14.65 6.40
CA SER A 62 -10.70 15.38 7.47
C SER A 62 -10.38 14.54 8.71
N GLU A 63 -11.22 13.56 9.08
CA GLU A 63 -11.12 12.86 10.38
C GLU A 63 -9.81 12.05 10.55
N THR A 64 -9.16 11.69 9.45
CA THR A 64 -7.96 10.82 9.45
C THR A 64 -6.82 11.41 8.61
N SER A 65 -7.09 12.43 7.80
CA SER A 65 -6.06 13.02 6.95
C SER A 65 -5.20 14.01 7.74
N ASN A 66 -3.90 13.76 7.79
CA ASN A 66 -2.94 14.54 8.56
C ASN A 66 -1.60 14.67 7.83
N ILE A 67 -0.87 15.74 8.14
CA ILE A 67 0.47 16.01 7.63
C ILE A 67 1.37 16.47 8.78
N LYS A 68 2.62 16.01 8.80
CA LYS A 68 3.63 16.32 9.83
C LYS A 68 4.98 16.54 9.17
N VAL A 69 5.81 17.37 9.78
CA VAL A 69 7.17 17.64 9.29
C VAL A 69 8.19 17.36 10.37
N TYR A 70 9.23 16.64 9.99
CA TYR A 70 10.30 16.18 10.87
C TYR A 70 11.66 16.69 10.38
N ASP A 71 12.57 16.98 11.32
CA ASP A 71 13.97 17.22 11.01
C ASP A 71 14.77 15.90 10.86
N ALA A 72 16.05 16.01 10.51
CA ALA A 72 16.95 14.86 10.38
C ALA A 72 17.17 14.06 11.69
N ALA A 73 16.84 14.62 12.85
CA ALA A 73 16.87 13.92 14.14
C ALA A 73 15.53 13.22 14.46
N GLY A 74 14.56 13.28 13.55
CA GLY A 74 13.21 12.74 13.75
C GLY A 74 12.36 13.56 14.72
N GLN A 75 12.76 14.79 15.05
CA GLN A 75 11.96 15.69 15.87
C GLN A 75 10.91 16.37 15.00
N ARG A 76 9.68 16.45 15.50
CA ARG A 76 8.61 17.18 14.82
C ARG A 76 8.88 18.68 14.90
N VAL A 77 8.88 19.36 13.75
CA VAL A 77 9.23 20.79 13.63
C VAL A 77 8.11 21.66 13.09
N ASP A 78 6.97 21.09 12.72
CA ASP A 78 5.81 21.86 12.27
C ASP A 78 5.07 22.58 13.41
N ALA A 79 4.22 23.56 13.06
CA ALA A 79 3.49 24.39 14.02
C ALA A 79 2.29 23.69 14.69
N GLY A 80 2.03 22.41 14.38
CA GLY A 80 0.82 21.74 14.82
C GLY A 80 -0.37 21.95 13.87
N GLY A 81 -1.46 21.20 14.11
CA GLY A 81 -2.72 21.39 13.38
C GLY A 81 -2.71 21.01 11.90
N GLY A 82 -1.64 20.42 11.38
CA GLY A 82 -1.54 20.00 9.98
C GLY A 82 -2.58 18.97 9.58
N GLY A 83 -3.32 19.24 8.50
CA GLY A 83 -4.46 18.44 8.08
C GLY A 83 -5.10 18.96 6.80
N LEU A 84 -6.36 18.60 6.58
CA LEU A 84 -7.16 19.02 5.43
C LEU A 84 -7.21 20.55 5.32
N ASP A 85 -6.97 21.07 4.12
CA ASP A 85 -7.23 22.46 3.78
C ASP A 85 -8.75 22.69 3.73
N LEU A 86 -9.28 23.39 4.73
CA LEU A 86 -10.71 23.70 4.81
C LEU A 86 -11.10 24.91 3.94
N ASP A 87 -10.11 25.65 3.41
CA ASP A 87 -10.34 26.74 2.47
C ASP A 87 -10.37 26.25 1.01
N ASP A 88 -9.96 25.00 0.77
CA ASP A 88 -10.09 24.28 -0.51
C ASP A 88 -11.48 23.64 -0.63
N PRO A 89 -12.39 24.15 -1.47
CA PRO A 89 -13.76 23.64 -1.57
C PRO A 89 -13.83 22.21 -2.12
N ASP A 90 -12.78 21.74 -2.81
CA ASP A 90 -12.72 20.39 -3.36
C ASP A 90 -12.06 19.40 -2.37
N HIS A 91 -11.56 19.89 -1.23
CA HIS A 91 -10.90 19.08 -0.18
C HIS A 91 -9.80 18.16 -0.73
N LEU A 92 -9.04 18.66 -1.70
CA LEU A 92 -7.98 17.91 -2.40
C LEU A 92 -6.60 18.15 -1.79
N SER A 93 -6.50 18.94 -0.72
CA SER A 93 -5.21 19.37 -0.22
C SER A 93 -5.00 19.24 1.29
N LEU A 94 -3.76 18.97 1.67
CA LEU A 94 -3.28 19.02 3.05
C LEU A 94 -2.33 20.21 3.22
N ARG A 95 -2.42 20.87 4.37
CA ARG A 95 -1.51 21.96 4.73
C ARG A 95 -0.99 21.84 6.15
N VAL A 96 0.23 22.31 6.36
CA VAL A 96 0.78 22.54 7.70
C VAL A 96 1.71 23.74 7.69
N ALA A 97 1.52 24.63 8.67
CA ALA A 97 2.38 25.78 8.86
C ALA A 97 3.73 25.36 9.47
N LEU A 98 4.78 26.06 9.07
CA LEU A 98 6.14 25.86 9.55
C LEU A 98 6.63 27.11 10.30
N PRO A 99 7.33 26.94 11.43
CA PRO A 99 8.13 28.01 11.99
C PRO A 99 9.34 28.30 11.09
N SER A 100 10.15 29.31 11.45
CA SER A 100 11.44 29.51 10.78
C SER A 100 12.32 28.28 11.00
N LEU A 101 12.57 27.53 9.92
CA LEU A 101 13.41 26.35 9.93
C LEU A 101 14.89 26.74 9.84
N ALA A 102 15.75 25.94 10.47
CA ALA A 102 17.19 26.04 10.31
C ALA A 102 17.63 25.37 8.99
N ASP A 103 18.90 25.53 8.62
CA ASP A 103 19.45 24.79 7.49
C ASP A 103 19.50 23.29 7.80
N GLY A 104 19.03 22.45 6.88
CA GLY A 104 18.94 21.01 7.08
C GLY A 104 18.01 20.30 6.11
N VAL A 105 17.88 18.98 6.30
CA VAL A 105 16.95 18.12 5.58
C VAL A 105 15.72 17.86 6.43
N TYR A 106 14.57 17.92 5.79
CA TYR A 106 13.26 17.78 6.40
C TYR A 106 12.46 16.70 5.68
N THR A 107 11.75 15.89 6.46
CA THR A 107 10.84 14.85 5.97
C THR A 107 9.41 15.27 6.24
N VAL A 108 8.58 15.25 5.20
CA VAL A 108 7.14 15.47 5.27
C VAL A 108 6.45 14.12 5.24
N ASP A 109 5.74 13.80 6.29
CA ASP A 109 4.94 12.58 6.42
C ASP A 109 3.47 12.93 6.31
N TRP A 110 2.74 12.19 5.49
CA TRP A 110 1.30 12.35 5.37
C TRP A 110 0.56 11.02 5.47
N THR A 111 -0.66 11.13 5.98
CA THR A 111 -1.71 10.10 5.93
C THR A 111 -2.94 10.78 5.36
N VAL A 112 -3.61 10.15 4.40
CA VAL A 112 -4.89 10.60 3.88
C VAL A 112 -5.90 9.48 3.90
N LYS A 113 -7.16 9.85 4.09
CA LYS A 113 -8.29 8.94 3.94
C LYS A 113 -9.17 9.44 2.80
N LEU A 114 -9.39 8.58 1.83
CA LEU A 114 -10.22 8.85 0.66
C LEU A 114 -11.71 8.70 1.01
N VAL A 115 -12.59 9.27 0.19
CA VAL A 115 -14.05 9.16 0.36
C VAL A 115 -14.56 7.72 0.27
N ASP A 116 -13.89 6.86 -0.50
CA ASP A 116 -14.21 5.43 -0.60
C ASP A 116 -13.80 4.61 0.64
N GLY A 117 -13.07 5.23 1.57
CA GLY A 117 -12.63 4.65 2.83
C GLY A 117 -11.19 4.13 2.83
N ASP A 118 -10.50 4.14 1.70
CA ASP A 118 -9.11 3.72 1.63
C ASP A 118 -8.20 4.73 2.36
N ILE A 119 -7.18 4.20 3.06
CA ILE A 119 -6.17 5.00 3.74
C ILE A 119 -4.86 4.84 2.98
N SER A 120 -4.24 5.98 2.66
CA SER A 120 -2.93 6.03 2.02
C SER A 120 -1.96 6.83 2.88
N THR A 121 -0.69 6.46 2.86
CA THR A 121 0.39 7.16 3.54
C THR A 121 1.53 7.39 2.58
N GLY A 122 2.28 8.46 2.78
CA GLY A 122 3.49 8.71 2.01
C GLY A 122 4.44 9.67 2.70
N GLN A 123 5.62 9.80 2.11
CA GLN A 123 6.67 10.67 2.58
C GLN A 123 7.32 11.38 1.39
N LEU A 124 7.78 12.61 1.63
CA LEU A 124 8.68 13.32 0.72
C LEU A 124 9.71 14.09 1.54
N GLN A 125 10.81 14.50 0.92
CA GLN A 125 11.86 15.24 1.60
C GLN A 125 12.17 16.55 0.91
N PHE A 126 12.57 17.56 1.67
CA PHE A 126 13.13 18.80 1.13
C PHE A 126 14.29 19.27 1.99
N ALA A 127 15.12 20.15 1.45
CA ALA A 127 16.28 20.71 2.13
C ALA A 127 16.18 22.24 2.18
N VAL A 128 16.67 22.84 3.26
CA VAL A 128 16.77 24.30 3.44
C VAL A 128 18.23 24.65 3.70
N GLY A 129 18.73 25.68 3.02
CA GLY A 129 20.08 26.22 3.19
C GLY A 129 20.77 26.47 1.86
N ALA A 130 21.37 27.65 1.71
CA ALA A 130 22.00 28.08 0.46
C ALA A 130 23.24 27.25 0.08
N ASP A 131 23.90 26.63 1.06
CA ASP A 131 25.08 25.81 0.87
C ASP A 131 24.76 24.32 0.65
N LEU A 132 23.48 23.92 0.77
CA LEU A 132 23.06 22.57 0.43
C LEU A 132 23.01 22.41 -1.09
N THR A 133 23.52 21.28 -1.58
CA THR A 133 23.58 20.97 -3.00
C THR A 133 22.88 19.64 -3.28
N ALA A 134 22.66 19.33 -4.56
CA ALA A 134 22.08 18.05 -4.99
C ALA A 134 22.82 16.82 -4.43
N ALA A 135 24.06 16.98 -3.98
CA ALA A 135 24.83 15.92 -3.32
C ALA A 135 24.16 15.39 -2.04
N VAL A 136 23.34 16.19 -1.34
CA VAL A 136 22.56 15.75 -0.17
C VAL A 136 21.67 14.55 -0.49
N TRP A 137 21.24 14.42 -1.74
CA TRP A 137 20.36 13.35 -2.19
C TRP A 137 21.11 12.14 -2.76
N ALA A 138 22.41 12.26 -3.03
CA ALA A 138 23.21 11.21 -3.67
C ALA A 138 23.53 10.04 -2.73
N ASP A 139 23.52 10.26 -1.41
CA ASP A 139 23.81 9.24 -0.38
C ASP A 139 22.65 8.25 -0.11
N GLY A 140 21.55 8.34 -0.87
CA GLY A 140 20.33 7.55 -0.65
C GLY A 140 20.08 6.39 -1.61
N VAL A 141 20.97 6.08 -2.57
CA VAL A 141 20.79 4.93 -3.49
C VAL A 141 21.45 3.68 -2.91
N THR A 142 20.95 3.22 -1.76
CA THR A 142 21.00 1.81 -1.35
C THR A 142 19.72 1.45 -0.60
N ALA A 143 18.58 1.62 -1.26
CA ALA A 143 17.34 0.95 -0.87
C ALA A 143 16.73 0.33 -2.13
N GLU A 144 17.54 -0.45 -2.85
CA GLU A 144 17.03 -1.38 -3.85
C GLU A 144 16.42 -2.56 -3.09
N THR A 145 15.10 -2.51 -2.96
CA THR A 145 14.22 -3.69 -3.01
C THR A 145 14.54 -4.84 -2.06
N GLU A 146 14.10 -4.71 -0.81
CA GLU A 146 13.57 -5.87 -0.06
C GLU A 146 12.15 -5.56 0.43
N ALA A 147 11.25 -5.28 -0.53
CA ALA A 147 9.88 -5.78 -0.39
C ALA A 147 9.89 -7.29 -0.67
N ALA A 148 10.70 -8.04 0.09
CA ALA A 148 10.49 -9.46 0.25
C ALA A 148 9.19 -9.56 1.03
N ALA A 149 8.09 -9.69 0.28
CA ALA A 149 6.86 -10.28 0.78
C ALA A 149 7.26 -11.38 1.76
N SER A 150 6.86 -11.24 3.02
CA SER A 150 6.92 -12.31 4.00
C SER A 150 5.91 -13.37 3.55
N ILE A 151 6.28 -14.11 2.51
CA ILE A 151 5.63 -15.35 2.14
C ILE A 151 6.00 -16.30 3.27
N SER A 152 5.10 -16.39 4.24
CA SER A 152 5.17 -17.40 5.28
C SER A 152 5.41 -18.76 4.58
N PRO A 153 6.40 -19.58 4.99
CA PRO A 153 6.69 -20.87 4.35
C PRO A 153 5.54 -21.89 4.43
N LEU A 154 4.42 -21.54 5.08
CA LEU A 154 3.19 -22.32 5.11
C LEU A 154 2.43 -22.37 3.77
N LEU A 155 2.80 -21.58 2.76
CA LEU A 155 2.20 -21.62 1.42
C LEU A 155 3.02 -22.37 0.35
N VAL A 156 4.07 -23.10 0.74
CA VAL A 156 4.57 -24.23 -0.07
C VAL A 156 3.76 -25.52 0.24
N GLY A 157 3.11 -25.58 1.40
CA GLY A 157 2.24 -26.71 1.78
C GLY A 157 0.87 -26.72 1.10
N GLY A 158 0.29 -25.55 0.80
CA GLY A 158 -1.06 -25.45 0.23
C GLY A 158 -1.17 -26.00 -1.19
N GLY A 159 -0.22 -25.69 -2.07
CA GLY A 159 -0.19 -26.20 -3.45
C GLY A 159 0.05 -27.71 -3.53
N VAL A 160 0.86 -28.26 -2.61
CA VAL A 160 1.13 -29.70 -2.52
C VAL A 160 -0.08 -30.48 -1.97
N LEU A 161 -0.85 -29.89 -1.06
CA LEU A 161 -2.06 -30.52 -0.52
C LEU A 161 -3.22 -30.55 -1.53
N VAL A 162 -3.38 -29.52 -2.38
CA VAL A 162 -4.41 -29.52 -3.44
C VAL A 162 -4.11 -30.53 -4.55
N LEU A 163 -2.84 -30.67 -4.97
CA LEU A 163 -2.43 -31.70 -5.93
C LEU A 163 -2.50 -33.11 -5.33
N GLY A 164 -2.14 -33.27 -4.04
CA GLY A 164 -2.25 -34.54 -3.32
C GLY A 164 -3.68 -35.07 -3.19
N LEU A 165 -4.66 -34.19 -2.95
CA LEU A 165 -6.08 -34.55 -2.84
C LEU A 165 -6.72 -34.88 -4.21
N LEU A 166 -6.28 -34.24 -5.29
CA LEU A 166 -6.68 -34.60 -6.65
C LEU A 166 -6.09 -35.95 -7.11
N ALA A 167 -4.84 -36.24 -6.73
CA ALA A 167 -4.22 -37.54 -7.01
C ALA A 167 -4.85 -38.69 -6.18
N ALA A 168 -5.18 -38.44 -4.91
CA ALA A 168 -5.81 -39.44 -4.04
C ALA A 168 -7.23 -39.80 -4.49
N SER A 169 -8.02 -38.83 -4.94
CA SER A 169 -9.35 -39.08 -5.52
C SER A 169 -9.28 -39.82 -6.86
N GLY A 170 -8.32 -39.48 -7.72
CA GLY A 170 -8.03 -40.24 -8.95
C GLY A 170 -7.61 -41.69 -8.68
N TYR A 171 -6.76 -41.93 -7.67
CA TYR A 171 -6.28 -43.26 -7.31
C TYR A 171 -7.37 -44.18 -6.73
N VAL A 172 -8.26 -43.65 -5.89
CA VAL A 172 -9.41 -44.40 -5.34
C VAL A 172 -10.39 -44.81 -6.44
N LEU A 173 -10.55 -43.99 -7.49
CA LEU A 173 -11.40 -44.28 -8.64
C LEU A 173 -10.78 -45.33 -9.58
N TRP A 174 -9.46 -45.30 -9.79
CA TRP A 174 -8.75 -46.32 -10.58
C TRP A 174 -8.75 -47.70 -9.90
N ARG A 175 -8.50 -47.76 -8.59
CA ARG A 175 -8.43 -49.03 -7.84
C ARG A 175 -9.79 -49.75 -7.78
N ARG A 176 -10.90 -49.02 -7.77
CA ARG A 176 -12.26 -49.61 -7.78
C ARG A 176 -12.68 -50.12 -9.16
N ALA A 177 -12.12 -49.59 -10.24
CA ALA A 177 -12.32 -50.09 -11.60
C ALA A 177 -11.49 -51.35 -11.91
N ALA A 178 -10.35 -51.53 -11.23
CA ALA A 178 -9.44 -52.66 -11.45
C ALA A 178 -9.83 -53.95 -10.70
N THR A 179 -10.72 -53.89 -9.70
CA THR A 179 -11.15 -55.07 -8.92
C THR A 179 -12.50 -55.65 -9.37
N SER A 180 -13.06 -55.17 -10.49
CA SER A 180 -14.36 -55.64 -11.01
C SER A 180 -14.26 -56.45 -12.31
N SER A 181 -13.13 -57.12 -12.54
CA SER A 181 -12.90 -58.07 -13.63
C SER A 181 -12.74 -59.50 -13.12
#